data_AF-A0A1B6E024-F1
#
_entry.id   AF-A0A1B6E024-F1
#
_cell.length_a   1.000
_cell.length_b   1.000
_cell.length_c   1.000
_cell.angle_alpha   90.00
_cell.angle_beta   90.00
_cell.angle_gamma   90.00
#
_symmetry.space_group_name_H-M   'P 1'
#
loop_
_entity.id
_entity.type
_entity.pdbx_description
1 polymer ?
#
loop_
_entity_poly.entity_id
_entity_poly.type
_entity_poly.pdbx_seq_one_letter_code
_entity_poly.pdbx_strand_id
1 'polypeptide(L)'
;MAEKESSKLLKYMPFTSLIEPTFWHKFCDLKLEVDKLNEKERFLWGYYFKEYNNPTLSLNCSSFNNEYENHTNSLCAHGFHVNKNTVEAFKECDKQILLQQYGQYFRENIISGKALNDPSLLVTFILLTFADLKKFHFYYWFAFPASLKTFTNLCCEPVNMSSLFTTEQIKNIFQSHASLSYSQKGFFGIIHIGDMLHVCTLKEIVQHLNSEKKNEKSYIGFVDPNSEELNPGWPLRNLLYLLAHYCPESMFGSEIEVICLRKLESSIVLTLQLSDNVGDQSEKFVGWEKNQRGKFGPKFVDLSETMDPIK
;
A
#
# COMPACT_ATOMS: atom_id res chain seq x y z
N MET A 1 -10.26 25.01 32.08
CA MET A 1 -10.91 24.44 30.89
C MET A 1 -9.82 24.30 29.84
N ALA A 2 -9.27 23.10 29.67
CA ALA A 2 -8.29 22.85 28.61
C ALA A 2 -9.02 22.91 27.27
N GLU A 3 -8.51 23.71 26.34
CA GLU A 3 -8.99 23.76 24.97
C GLU A 3 -8.89 22.35 24.38
N LYS A 4 -10.02 21.79 23.94
CA LYS A 4 -10.01 20.60 23.08
C LYS A 4 -9.30 21.02 21.79
N GLU A 5 -8.04 20.62 21.62
CA GLU A 5 -7.36 20.67 20.32
C GLU A 5 -8.32 20.05 19.28
N SER A 6 -8.61 20.79 18.22
CA SER A 6 -9.57 20.33 17.22
C SER A 6 -8.96 19.15 16.46
N SER A 7 -9.53 17.96 16.62
CA SER A 7 -9.10 16.75 15.90
C SER A 7 -9.10 17.00 14.39
N LYS A 8 -7.98 16.77 13.71
CA LYS A 8 -7.79 17.05 12.28
C LYS A 8 -7.97 15.78 11.46
N LEU A 9 -8.77 15.83 10.39
CA LEU A 9 -8.92 14.70 9.48
C LEU A 9 -7.56 14.34 8.85
N LEU A 10 -7.13 13.10 9.04
CA LEU A 10 -5.86 12.60 8.50
C LEU A 10 -5.96 12.50 6.98
N LYS A 11 -4.95 13.03 6.29
CA LYS A 11 -4.79 12.87 4.84
C LYS A 11 -3.70 11.86 4.57
N TYR A 12 -3.86 11.12 3.48
CA TYR A 12 -2.90 10.11 3.05
C TYR A 12 -2.25 10.54 1.75
N MET A 13 -0.95 10.28 1.62
CA MET A 13 -0.22 10.54 0.39
C MET A 13 -0.37 9.34 -0.55
N PRO A 14 -1.13 9.46 -1.68
CA PRO A 14 -1.32 8.37 -2.64
C PRO A 14 -0.02 7.91 -3.28
N PHE A 15 0.05 6.63 -3.62
CA PHE A 15 1.14 6.11 -4.44
C PHE A 15 1.20 6.79 -5.80
N THR A 16 2.42 7.00 -6.28
CA THR A 16 2.74 7.32 -7.67
C THR A 16 3.33 6.09 -8.34
N SER A 17 2.94 5.80 -9.58
CA SER A 17 3.47 4.68 -10.33
C SER A 17 4.76 5.03 -11.07
N LEU A 18 5.72 4.12 -11.09
CA LEU A 18 6.90 4.14 -11.95
C LEU A 18 6.97 2.82 -12.73
N ILE A 19 7.04 2.86 -14.06
CA ILE A 19 7.27 1.65 -14.86
C ILE A 19 8.63 1.79 -15.53
N GLU A 20 9.54 0.87 -15.24
CA GLU A 20 10.86 0.81 -15.87
C GLU A 20 10.77 0.31 -17.32
N PRO A 21 11.66 0.72 -18.23
CA PRO A 21 11.68 0.24 -19.61
C PRO A 21 11.66 -1.29 -19.73
N THR A 22 12.37 -1.98 -18.84
CA THR A 22 12.47 -3.45 -18.80
C THR A 22 11.11 -4.14 -18.64
N PHE A 23 10.15 -3.50 -17.95
CA PHE A 23 8.78 -4.00 -17.86
C PHE A 23 8.10 -4.03 -19.23
N TRP A 24 8.24 -2.96 -20.02
CA TRP A 24 7.60 -2.85 -21.33
C TRP A 24 8.17 -3.85 -22.33
N HIS A 25 9.49 -4.06 -22.34
CA HIS A 25 10.12 -5.11 -23.15
C HIS A 25 9.53 -6.49 -22.80
N LYS A 26 9.52 -6.84 -21.51
CA LYS A 26 8.98 -8.13 -21.07
C LYS A 26 7.50 -8.27 -21.39
N PHE A 27 6.73 -7.20 -21.25
CA PHE A 27 5.32 -7.19 -21.61
C PHE A 27 5.10 -7.41 -23.11
N CYS A 28 5.85 -6.75 -23.99
CA CYS A 28 5.78 -6.98 -25.43
C CYS A 28 6.04 -8.45 -25.78
N ASP A 29 7.09 -9.04 -25.23
CA ASP A 29 7.42 -10.46 -25.44
C ASP A 29 6.26 -11.37 -25.01
N LEU A 30 5.71 -11.14 -23.82
CA LEU A 30 4.56 -11.90 -23.31
C LEU A 30 3.33 -11.70 -24.19
N LYS A 31 3.08 -10.49 -24.69
CA LYS A 31 1.91 -10.18 -25.49
C LYS A 31 1.97 -10.82 -26.88
N LEU A 32 3.15 -10.84 -27.50
CA LEU A 32 3.36 -11.42 -28.83
C LEU A 32 3.41 -12.94 -28.78
N GLU A 33 4.16 -13.51 -27.83
CA GLU A 33 4.46 -14.94 -27.81
C GLU A 33 3.42 -15.76 -27.05
N VAL A 34 2.88 -15.21 -25.94
CA VAL A 34 2.04 -15.96 -25.00
C VAL A 34 0.57 -15.56 -25.11
N ASP A 35 0.24 -14.28 -24.91
CA ASP A 35 -1.16 -13.84 -24.88
C ASP A 35 -1.79 -13.80 -26.27
N LYS A 36 -1.07 -13.30 -27.26
CA LYS A 36 -1.58 -13.03 -28.60
C LYS A 36 -2.85 -12.18 -28.52
N LEU A 37 -4.00 -12.73 -28.93
CA LEU A 37 -5.30 -12.05 -28.86
C LEU A 37 -6.01 -12.20 -27.51
N ASN A 38 -5.48 -13.00 -26.58
CA ASN A 38 -6.11 -13.19 -25.28
C ASN A 38 -5.95 -11.94 -24.40
N GLU A 39 -7.03 -11.53 -23.73
CA GLU A 39 -7.07 -10.48 -22.72
C GLU A 39 -7.06 -11.10 -21.31
N LYS A 40 -6.15 -12.05 -21.08
CA LYS A 40 -6.04 -12.70 -19.77
C LYS A 40 -5.46 -11.73 -18.76
N GLU A 41 -6.08 -11.65 -17.59
CA GLU A 41 -5.50 -11.00 -16.43
C GLU A 41 -4.20 -11.70 -16.02
N ARG A 42 -3.17 -10.91 -15.70
CA ARG A 42 -1.90 -11.41 -15.21
C ARG A 42 -1.60 -10.83 -13.84
N PHE A 43 -1.17 -11.70 -12.93
CA PHE A 43 -0.63 -11.26 -11.65
C PHE A 43 0.72 -10.56 -11.86
N LEU A 44 1.01 -9.55 -11.03
CA LEU A 44 2.27 -8.82 -11.01
C LEU A 44 2.80 -8.66 -9.58
N TRP A 45 4.12 -8.75 -9.45
CA TRP A 45 4.83 -8.24 -8.28
C TRP A 45 5.14 -6.75 -8.45
N GLY A 46 4.69 -5.95 -7.49
CA GLY A 46 5.06 -4.54 -7.35
C GLY A 46 6.12 -4.34 -6.29
N TYR A 47 6.97 -3.35 -6.51
CA TYR A 47 8.02 -2.98 -5.57
C TYR A 47 7.78 -1.55 -5.10
N TYR A 48 7.77 -1.35 -3.81
CA TYR A 48 7.86 -0.01 -3.25
C TYR A 48 8.93 -0.01 -2.18
N PHE A 49 9.48 1.16 -1.91
CA PHE A 49 10.62 1.27 -1.04
C PHE A 49 10.32 2.25 0.08
N LYS A 50 11.06 2.04 1.14
CA LYS A 50 11.30 3.06 2.14
C LYS A 50 11.99 4.25 1.47
N GLU A 51 11.52 5.47 1.75
CA GLU A 51 12.25 6.72 1.41
C GLU A 51 12.41 7.03 -0.09
N TYR A 52 11.29 7.18 -0.79
CA TYR A 52 11.28 8.18 -1.87
C TYR A 52 10.61 9.44 -1.31
N ASN A 53 11.09 10.63 -1.71
CA ASN A 53 10.42 11.90 -1.37
C ASN A 53 8.92 11.87 -1.71
N ASN A 54 8.49 10.93 -2.57
CA ASN A 54 7.11 10.60 -2.86
C ASN A 54 6.91 9.08 -2.81
N PRO A 55 5.80 8.58 -2.23
CA PRO A 55 5.52 7.16 -2.17
C PRO A 55 5.36 6.59 -3.58
N THR A 56 6.34 5.81 -4.04
CA THR A 56 6.40 5.31 -5.42
C THR A 56 6.30 3.79 -5.44
N LEU A 57 5.40 3.26 -6.28
CA LEU A 57 5.34 1.84 -6.61
C LEU A 57 5.94 1.64 -8.01
N SER A 58 7.01 0.87 -8.09
CA SER A 58 7.72 0.55 -9.31
C SER A 58 7.41 -0.84 -9.86
N LEU A 59 7.45 -0.96 -11.19
CA LEU A 59 7.41 -2.22 -11.92
C LEU A 59 8.59 -2.33 -12.88
N ASN A 60 9.12 -3.53 -13.03
CA ASN A 60 10.24 -3.86 -13.91
C ASN A 60 10.00 -5.23 -14.56
N CYS A 61 11.01 -5.82 -15.23
CA CYS A 61 10.84 -7.14 -15.83
C CYS A 61 10.57 -8.27 -14.81
N SER A 62 11.09 -8.19 -13.58
CA SER A 62 10.87 -9.20 -12.53
C SER A 62 9.46 -9.14 -11.94
N SER A 63 8.70 -8.07 -12.21
CA SER A 63 7.27 -8.00 -11.88
C SER A 63 6.44 -9.12 -12.47
N PHE A 64 6.89 -9.75 -13.57
CA PHE A 64 6.22 -10.88 -14.21
C PHE A 64 6.68 -12.26 -13.70
N ASN A 65 7.61 -12.31 -12.75
CA ASN A 65 8.11 -13.57 -12.20
C ASN A 65 7.03 -14.30 -11.41
N ASN A 66 7.12 -15.63 -11.35
CA ASN A 66 6.20 -16.44 -10.55
C ASN A 66 6.38 -16.21 -9.05
N GLU A 67 7.61 -15.95 -8.62
CA GLU A 67 7.98 -15.70 -7.23
C GLU A 67 8.48 -14.27 -7.04
N TYR A 68 8.28 -13.73 -5.84
CA TYR A 68 8.74 -12.39 -5.49
C TYR A 68 10.26 -12.34 -5.43
N GLU A 69 10.87 -11.42 -6.17
CA GLU A 69 12.30 -11.19 -6.12
C GLU A 69 12.65 -10.17 -5.03
N ASN A 70 13.28 -10.64 -3.96
CA ASN A 70 13.58 -9.78 -2.82
C ASN A 70 14.78 -8.89 -3.13
N HIS A 71 14.54 -7.60 -3.34
CA HIS A 71 15.58 -6.59 -3.47
C HIS A 71 15.89 -5.95 -2.11
N THR A 72 17.10 -5.40 -1.95
CA THR A 72 17.49 -4.73 -0.71
C THR A 72 16.53 -3.58 -0.40
N ASN A 73 15.93 -3.60 0.79
CA ASN A 73 14.95 -2.60 1.26
C ASN A 73 13.68 -2.47 0.41
N SER A 74 13.39 -3.41 -0.51
CA SER A 74 12.12 -3.43 -1.20
C SER A 74 11.02 -4.03 -0.33
N LEU A 75 9.83 -3.52 -0.53
CA LEU A 75 8.60 -4.03 0.02
C LEU A 75 7.74 -4.57 -1.12
N CYS A 76 6.95 -5.57 -0.79
CA CYS A 76 6.15 -6.33 -1.73
C CYS A 76 4.75 -5.73 -1.86
N ALA A 77 4.29 -5.58 -3.10
CA ALA A 77 2.92 -5.25 -3.44
C ALA A 77 2.36 -6.25 -4.45
N HIS A 78 1.05 -6.48 -4.41
CA HIS A 78 0.34 -7.45 -5.25
C HIS A 78 -0.45 -6.73 -6.34
N GLY A 79 -0.21 -7.11 -7.59
CA GLY A 79 -0.75 -6.41 -8.74
C GLY A 79 -1.56 -7.27 -9.68
N PHE A 80 -2.48 -6.64 -10.39
CA PHE A 80 -3.20 -7.24 -11.51
C PHE A 80 -3.04 -6.41 -12.77
N HIS A 81 -2.45 -6.99 -13.80
CA HIS A 81 -2.30 -6.42 -15.13
C HIS A 81 -3.48 -6.81 -16.00
N VAL A 82 -4.27 -5.81 -16.37
CA VAL A 82 -5.41 -5.93 -17.27
C VAL A 82 -5.06 -5.21 -18.57
N ASN A 83 -4.75 -5.96 -19.63
CA ASN A 83 -4.47 -5.38 -20.94
C ASN A 83 -5.67 -5.48 -21.88
N LYS A 84 -6.01 -4.37 -22.54
CA LYS A 84 -6.96 -4.33 -23.65
C LYS A 84 -6.25 -4.37 -25.00
N ASN A 85 -6.85 -5.08 -25.96
CA ASN A 85 -6.28 -5.26 -27.30
C ASN A 85 -6.50 -4.05 -28.21
N THR A 86 -7.59 -3.30 -28.00
CA THR A 86 -7.93 -2.11 -28.79
C THR A 86 -8.03 -0.87 -27.90
N VAL A 87 -7.78 0.29 -28.50
CA VAL A 87 -7.89 1.58 -27.80
C VAL A 87 -9.35 1.89 -27.45
N GLU A 88 -10.29 1.43 -28.27
CA GLU A 88 -11.73 1.56 -28.03
C GLU A 88 -12.12 0.79 -26.77
N ALA A 89 -11.74 -0.49 -26.66
CA ALA A 89 -12.01 -1.31 -25.48
C ALA A 89 -11.36 -0.74 -24.22
N PHE A 90 -10.18 -0.12 -24.34
CA PHE A 90 -9.54 0.57 -23.22
C PHE A 90 -10.33 1.81 -22.76
N LYS A 91 -10.87 2.59 -23.69
CA LYS A 91 -11.68 3.79 -23.40
C LYS A 91 -13.05 3.43 -22.83
N GLU A 92 -13.70 2.42 -23.39
CA GLU A 92 -15.04 1.96 -23.00
C GLU A 92 -15.04 1.11 -21.72
N CYS A 93 -13.88 0.56 -21.34
CA CYS A 93 -13.73 -0.19 -20.09
C CYS A 93 -14.14 0.67 -18.88
N ASP A 94 -15.17 0.21 -18.17
CA ASP A 94 -15.67 0.85 -16.97
C ASP A 94 -14.66 0.72 -15.82
N LYS A 95 -13.98 1.85 -15.56
CA LYS A 95 -12.92 1.97 -14.55
C LYS A 95 -13.47 1.86 -13.12
N GLN A 96 -14.74 2.21 -12.90
CA GLN A 96 -15.36 2.12 -11.57
C GLN A 96 -15.72 0.68 -11.25
N ILE A 97 -16.29 -0.05 -12.21
CA ILE A 97 -16.55 -1.49 -12.06
C ILE A 97 -15.24 -2.25 -11.82
N LEU A 98 -14.20 -1.95 -12.60
CA LEU A 98 -12.89 -2.58 -12.43
C LEU A 98 -12.32 -2.34 -11.04
N LEU A 99 -12.32 -1.08 -10.57
CA LEU A 99 -11.85 -0.73 -9.23
C LEU A 99 -12.68 -1.42 -8.14
N GLN A 100 -14.00 -1.49 -8.30
CA GLN A 100 -14.88 -2.14 -7.36
C GLN A 100 -14.62 -3.65 -7.27
N GLN A 101 -14.38 -4.32 -8.40
CA GLN A 101 -14.04 -5.74 -8.44
C GLN A 101 -12.79 -6.05 -7.62
N TYR A 102 -11.68 -5.35 -7.86
CA TYR A 102 -10.45 -5.59 -7.10
C TYR A 102 -10.50 -5.03 -5.68
N GLY A 103 -11.33 -4.01 -5.42
CA GLY A 103 -11.64 -3.57 -4.07
C GLY A 103 -12.33 -4.68 -3.26
N GLN A 104 -13.28 -5.40 -3.87
CA GLN A 104 -13.90 -6.56 -3.23
C GLN A 104 -12.89 -7.69 -3.01
N TYR A 105 -12.03 -7.99 -3.98
CA TYR A 105 -10.94 -8.96 -3.80
C TYR A 105 -10.03 -8.58 -2.62
N PHE A 106 -9.61 -7.32 -2.52
CA PHE A 106 -8.85 -6.79 -1.39
C PHE A 106 -9.58 -7.01 -0.06
N ARG A 107 -10.88 -6.68 0.00
CA ARG A 107 -11.73 -6.88 1.17
C ARG A 107 -11.86 -8.36 1.55
N GLU A 108 -12.05 -9.24 0.59
CA GLU A 108 -12.14 -10.69 0.81
C GLU A 108 -10.84 -11.25 1.40
N ASN A 109 -9.68 -10.77 0.97
CA ASN A 109 -8.39 -11.14 1.57
C ASN A 109 -8.28 -10.71 3.03
N ILE A 110 -8.87 -9.56 3.39
CA ILE A 110 -8.95 -9.12 4.79
C ILE A 110 -9.89 -10.02 5.57
N ILE A 111 -11.14 -10.19 5.13
CA ILE A 111 -12.16 -10.96 5.88
C ILE A 111 -11.79 -12.43 6.03
N SER A 112 -11.17 -13.03 5.02
CA SER A 112 -10.73 -14.44 5.07
C SER A 112 -9.50 -14.67 5.95
N GLY A 113 -8.85 -13.61 6.43
CA GLY A 113 -7.62 -13.70 7.23
C GLY A 113 -6.35 -13.95 6.42
N LYS A 114 -6.43 -13.99 5.08
CA LYS A 114 -5.24 -14.09 4.22
C LYS A 114 -4.30 -12.90 4.45
N ALA A 115 -4.85 -11.68 4.50
CA ALA A 115 -4.07 -10.47 4.76
C ALA A 115 -3.48 -10.38 6.18
N LEU A 116 -3.97 -11.17 7.15
CA LEU A 116 -3.32 -11.27 8.46
C LEU A 116 -2.05 -12.14 8.40
N ASN A 117 -2.07 -13.20 7.60
CA ASN A 117 -0.92 -14.11 7.45
C ASN A 117 0.09 -13.59 6.41
N ASP A 118 -0.38 -12.88 5.38
CA ASP A 118 0.42 -12.17 4.39
C ASP A 118 -0.03 -10.70 4.26
N PRO A 119 0.51 -9.81 5.10
CA PRO A 119 0.14 -8.39 5.08
C PRO A 119 0.53 -7.63 3.82
N SER A 120 1.40 -8.16 2.97
CA SER A 120 1.74 -7.51 1.69
C SER A 120 0.52 -7.37 0.77
N LEU A 121 -0.51 -8.20 0.95
CA LEU A 121 -1.82 -8.09 0.28
C LEU A 121 -2.56 -6.78 0.58
N LEU A 122 -2.21 -6.09 1.67
CA LEU A 122 -2.77 -4.77 1.98
C LEU A 122 -2.31 -3.70 0.99
N VAL A 123 -1.21 -3.94 0.27
CA VAL A 123 -0.76 -3.11 -0.85
C VAL A 123 -1.11 -3.82 -2.15
N THR A 124 -2.38 -3.73 -2.53
CA THR A 124 -2.87 -4.21 -3.82
C THR A 124 -2.89 -3.07 -4.85
N PHE A 125 -2.60 -3.37 -6.11
CA PHE A 125 -2.73 -2.42 -7.21
C PHE A 125 -3.30 -3.07 -8.48
N ILE A 126 -3.81 -2.21 -9.37
CA ILE A 126 -4.32 -2.58 -10.69
C ILE A 126 -3.54 -1.79 -11.72
N LEU A 127 -3.06 -2.44 -12.76
CA LEU A 127 -2.47 -1.82 -13.94
C LEU A 127 -3.37 -2.10 -15.14
N LEU A 128 -4.12 -1.11 -15.59
CA LEU A 128 -4.90 -1.21 -16.82
C LEU A 128 -4.10 -0.63 -17.99
N THR A 129 -3.91 -1.39 -19.06
CA THR A 129 -3.10 -0.96 -20.22
C THR A 129 -3.81 -1.15 -21.55
N PHE A 130 -3.35 -0.38 -22.53
CA PHE A 130 -3.46 -0.66 -23.95
C PHE A 130 -2.09 -0.41 -24.59
N ALA A 131 -1.59 -1.36 -25.38
CA ALA A 131 -0.30 -1.30 -26.05
C ALA A 131 -0.47 -1.34 -27.57
N ASP A 132 -0.07 -0.26 -28.24
CA ASP A 132 0.11 -0.24 -29.69
C ASP A 132 1.54 -0.72 -30.00
N LEU A 133 1.69 -2.04 -30.13
CA LEU A 133 2.97 -2.71 -30.38
C LEU A 133 3.57 -2.36 -31.75
N LYS A 134 2.79 -1.77 -32.67
CA LYS A 134 3.33 -1.30 -33.95
C LYS A 134 4.07 0.01 -33.82
N LYS A 135 3.63 0.86 -32.89
CA LYS A 135 4.23 2.19 -32.63
C LYS A 135 5.05 2.23 -31.36
N PHE A 136 5.06 1.16 -30.57
CA PHE A 136 5.62 1.13 -29.21
C PHE A 136 5.05 2.25 -28.33
N HIS A 137 3.75 2.49 -28.49
CA HIS A 137 2.98 3.48 -27.74
C HIS A 137 2.15 2.77 -26.67
N PHE A 138 2.33 3.16 -25.42
CA PHE A 138 1.66 2.50 -24.28
C PHE A 138 0.81 3.50 -23.52
N TYR A 139 -0.46 3.16 -23.37
CA TYR A 139 -1.41 3.87 -22.53
C TYR A 139 -1.68 3.03 -21.30
N TYR A 140 -1.55 3.63 -20.12
CA TYR A 140 -1.69 2.88 -18.87
C TYR A 140 -2.30 3.71 -17.76
N TRP A 141 -2.93 3.05 -16.80
CA TRP A 141 -3.50 3.71 -15.64
C TRP A 141 -3.42 2.80 -14.42
N PHE A 142 -2.81 3.29 -13.34
CA PHE A 142 -2.77 2.60 -12.07
C PHE A 142 -3.98 2.93 -11.20
N ALA A 143 -4.40 1.95 -10.42
CA ALA A 143 -5.23 2.17 -9.26
C ALA A 143 -4.67 1.42 -8.05
N PHE A 144 -4.80 2.03 -6.86
CA PHE A 144 -4.40 1.48 -5.57
C PHE A 144 -5.63 1.38 -4.67
N PRO A 145 -6.41 0.29 -4.73
CA PRO A 145 -7.68 0.16 -4.03
C PRO A 145 -7.56 0.45 -2.53
N ALA A 146 -8.46 1.29 -2.02
CA ALA A 146 -8.62 1.58 -0.61
C ALA A 146 -10.09 1.87 -0.26
N SER A 147 -10.54 1.37 0.89
CA SER A 147 -11.92 1.53 1.35
C SER A 147 -12.23 2.97 1.78
N LEU A 148 -13.43 3.47 1.46
CA LEU A 148 -13.95 4.76 1.94
C LEU A 148 -14.62 4.70 3.31
N LYS A 149 -14.71 3.52 3.95
CA LYS A 149 -15.49 3.34 5.18
C LYS A 149 -14.86 3.95 6.44
N THR A 150 -13.53 3.98 6.53
CA THR A 150 -12.84 4.43 7.74
C THR A 150 -12.46 5.90 7.62
N PHE A 151 -12.93 6.69 8.59
CA PHE A 151 -12.44 8.05 8.81
C PHE A 151 -11.47 8.02 9.97
N THR A 152 -10.34 8.69 9.79
CA THR A 152 -9.26 8.70 10.78
C THR A 152 -8.92 10.13 11.08
N ASN A 153 -8.96 10.46 12.37
CA ASN A 153 -8.55 11.76 12.85
C ASN A 153 -7.18 11.63 13.52
N LEU A 154 -6.36 12.65 13.31
CA LEU A 154 -5.13 12.86 14.04
C LEU A 154 -5.47 13.57 15.36
N CYS A 155 -5.10 12.96 16.49
CA CYS A 155 -5.41 13.49 17.82
C CYS A 155 -4.44 14.60 18.24
N CYS A 156 -3.17 14.48 17.85
CA CYS A 156 -2.11 15.44 18.16
C CYS A 156 -1.04 15.46 17.05
N GLU A 157 -0.16 16.45 17.07
CA GLU A 157 0.93 16.53 16.08
C GLU A 157 1.84 15.29 16.11
N PRO A 158 2.35 14.82 14.95
CA PRO A 158 3.23 13.67 14.88
C PRO A 158 4.48 13.83 15.74
N VAL A 159 4.84 12.79 16.47
CA VAL A 159 5.99 12.79 17.38
C VAL A 159 7.15 12.03 16.76
N ASN A 160 8.37 12.54 16.87
CA ASN A 160 9.54 11.81 16.37
C ASN A 160 9.75 10.53 17.18
N MET A 161 10.13 9.44 16.52
CA MET A 161 10.38 8.17 17.20
C MET A 161 11.48 8.29 18.28
N SER A 162 12.48 9.15 18.07
CA SER A 162 13.59 9.37 19.01
C SER A 162 13.19 10.08 20.31
N SER A 163 12.03 10.73 20.38
CA SER A 163 11.53 11.30 21.64
C SER A 163 10.75 10.29 22.48
N LEU A 164 10.32 9.17 21.89
CA LEU A 164 9.54 8.13 22.58
C LEU A 164 10.38 6.92 22.97
N PHE A 165 11.43 6.62 22.21
CA PHE A 165 12.25 5.42 22.37
C PHE A 165 13.72 5.79 22.55
N THR A 166 14.44 4.97 23.33
CA THR A 166 15.89 5.12 23.46
C THR A 166 16.60 4.70 22.17
N THR A 167 17.85 5.16 21.98
CA THR A 167 18.67 4.77 20.82
C THR A 167 18.84 3.25 20.71
N GLU A 168 18.92 2.54 21.83
CA GLU A 168 19.01 1.07 21.86
C GLU A 168 17.71 0.41 21.43
N GLN A 169 16.57 0.91 21.93
CA GLN A 169 15.25 0.47 21.52
C GLN A 169 15.02 0.66 20.02
N ILE A 170 15.36 1.84 19.47
CA ILE A 170 15.25 2.10 18.03
C ILE A 170 16.11 1.12 17.22
N LYS A 171 17.37 0.89 17.63
CA LYS A 171 18.23 -0.09 16.96
C LYS A 171 17.61 -1.49 16.98
N ASN A 172 17.08 -1.91 18.11
CA ASN A 172 16.39 -3.20 18.25
C ASN A 172 15.16 -3.30 17.33
N ILE A 173 14.36 -2.24 17.21
CA ILE A 173 13.20 -2.19 16.29
C ILE A 173 13.67 -2.41 14.85
N PHE A 174 14.69 -1.68 14.39
CA PHE A 174 15.19 -1.81 13.02
C PHE A 174 15.81 -3.18 12.74
N GLN A 175 16.56 -3.74 13.70
CA GLN A 175 17.15 -5.07 13.57
C GLN A 175 16.09 -6.17 13.54
N SER A 176 15.11 -6.11 14.45
CA SER A 176 14.01 -7.08 14.52
C SER A 176 13.04 -6.94 13.34
N HIS A 177 12.83 -5.73 12.83
CA HIS A 177 12.06 -5.50 11.60
C HIS A 177 12.76 -6.11 10.38
N ALA A 178 14.08 -5.95 10.28
CA ALA A 178 14.86 -6.47 9.16
C ALA A 178 14.82 -8.01 9.04
N SER A 179 14.60 -8.73 10.15
CA SER A 179 14.48 -10.18 10.19
C SER A 179 13.09 -10.72 9.83
N LEU A 180 12.07 -9.85 9.70
CA LEU A 180 10.74 -10.24 9.24
C LEU A 180 10.78 -10.74 7.79
N SER A 181 9.88 -11.67 7.44
CA SER A 181 9.70 -12.12 6.07
C SER A 181 9.28 -10.96 5.16
N TYR A 182 9.56 -11.05 3.86
CA TYR A 182 9.21 -9.99 2.91
C TYR A 182 7.71 -9.63 2.92
N SER A 183 6.84 -10.63 3.12
CA SER A 183 5.39 -10.46 3.24
C SER A 183 4.98 -9.65 4.48
N GLN A 184 5.78 -9.73 5.54
CA GLN A 184 5.51 -9.14 6.84
C GLN A 184 6.19 -7.77 7.02
N LYS A 185 7.26 -7.47 6.26
CA LYS A 185 8.03 -6.22 6.42
C LYS A 185 7.18 -4.96 6.28
N GLY A 186 6.13 -4.97 5.46
CA GLY A 186 5.30 -3.79 5.24
C GLY A 186 4.50 -3.34 6.46
N PHE A 187 4.06 -4.28 7.31
CA PHE A 187 3.13 -4.03 8.42
C PHE A 187 3.46 -4.96 9.58
N PHE A 188 3.55 -4.46 10.80
CA PHE A 188 4.00 -5.23 11.95
C PHE A 188 3.43 -4.64 13.24
N GLY A 189 3.74 -5.23 14.38
CA GLY A 189 3.42 -4.65 15.69
C GLY A 189 4.63 -4.58 16.59
N ILE A 190 4.54 -3.77 17.63
CA ILE A 190 5.51 -3.70 18.70
C ILE A 190 4.78 -3.79 20.02
N ILE A 191 5.17 -4.73 20.88
CA ILE A 191 4.57 -4.91 22.20
C ILE A 191 5.65 -4.64 23.25
N HIS A 192 5.32 -3.83 24.26
CA HIS A 192 6.18 -3.67 25.43
C HIS A 192 6.10 -4.90 26.33
N ILE A 193 7.25 -5.49 26.64
CA ILE A 193 7.39 -6.55 27.61
C ILE A 193 8.35 -6.05 28.70
N GLY A 194 7.79 -5.35 29.69
CA GLY A 194 8.60 -4.55 30.63
C GLY A 194 9.31 -3.42 29.88
N ASP A 195 10.64 -3.36 30.01
CA ASP A 195 11.47 -2.35 29.34
C ASP A 195 11.89 -2.76 27.91
N MET A 196 11.63 -4.01 27.52
CA MET A 196 11.98 -4.54 26.20
C MET A 196 10.87 -4.31 25.18
N LEU A 197 11.28 -4.13 23.92
CA LEU A 197 10.37 -4.03 22.78
C LEU A 197 10.43 -5.32 21.97
N HIS A 198 9.29 -5.98 21.82
CA HIS A 198 9.14 -7.14 20.96
C HIS A 198 8.47 -6.73 19.65
N VAL A 199 9.22 -6.76 18.54
CA VAL A 199 8.65 -6.61 17.20
C VAL A 199 8.01 -7.93 16.78
N CYS A 200 6.73 -7.88 16.46
CA CYS A 200 5.91 -9.05 16.15
C CYS A 200 5.18 -8.88 14.81
N THR A 201 4.62 -9.98 14.32
CA THR A 201 3.81 -10.01 13.10
C THR A 201 2.48 -9.27 13.28
N LEU A 202 1.85 -8.91 12.16
CA LEU A 202 0.53 -8.26 12.13
C LEU A 202 -0.52 -9.15 12.80
N LYS A 203 -0.43 -10.46 12.60
CA LYS A 203 -1.31 -11.44 13.24
C LYS A 203 -1.17 -11.44 14.76
N GLU A 204 0.07 -11.42 15.27
CA GLU A 204 0.34 -11.43 16.71
C GLU A 204 -0.15 -10.14 17.38
N ILE A 205 0.07 -8.96 16.77
CA ILE A 205 -0.46 -7.72 17.33
C ILE A 205 -1.99 -7.68 17.30
N VAL A 206 -2.64 -8.20 16.25
CA VAL A 206 -4.10 -8.34 16.21
C VAL A 206 -4.61 -9.27 17.31
N GLN A 207 -3.90 -10.37 17.59
CA GLN A 207 -4.24 -11.25 18.71
C GLN A 207 -4.05 -10.55 20.06
N HIS A 208 -2.96 -9.80 20.22
CA HIS A 208 -2.67 -9.04 21.43
C HIS A 208 -3.76 -7.99 21.72
N LEU A 209 -4.14 -7.20 20.70
CA LEU A 209 -5.17 -6.17 20.80
C LEU A 209 -6.57 -6.70 21.13
N ASN A 210 -6.83 -7.99 20.87
CA ASN A 210 -8.08 -8.67 21.22
C ASN A 210 -8.00 -9.48 22.52
N SER A 211 -6.84 -9.54 23.16
CA SER A 211 -6.63 -10.30 24.38
C SER A 211 -6.95 -9.49 25.64
N GLU A 212 -7.00 -10.15 26.80
CA GLU A 212 -7.10 -9.47 28.11
C GLU A 212 -5.92 -8.52 28.37
N LYS A 213 -4.79 -8.74 27.68
CA LYS A 213 -3.58 -7.92 27.76
C LYS A 213 -3.62 -6.70 26.85
N LYS A 214 -4.75 -6.37 26.21
CA LYS A 214 -4.88 -5.22 25.29
C LYS A 214 -4.51 -3.86 25.92
N ASN A 215 -4.48 -3.77 27.25
CA ASN A 215 -4.08 -2.57 27.99
C ASN A 215 -2.55 -2.45 28.16
N GLU A 216 -1.77 -3.47 27.80
CA GLU A 216 -0.31 -3.36 27.73
C GLU A 216 0.07 -2.40 26.60
N LYS A 217 1.14 -1.62 26.82
CA LYS A 217 1.56 -0.61 25.85
C LYS A 217 2.01 -1.29 24.57
N SER A 218 1.36 -0.98 23.45
CA SER A 218 1.68 -1.56 22.15
C SER A 218 1.52 -0.52 21.03
N TYR A 219 2.22 -0.77 19.94
CA TYR A 219 2.25 0.08 18.76
C TYR A 219 1.95 -0.74 17.52
N ILE A 220 1.16 -0.16 16.62
CA ILE A 220 0.98 -0.70 15.26
C ILE A 220 2.04 -0.07 14.37
N GLY A 221 2.81 -0.88 13.66
CA GLY A 221 3.86 -0.42 12.76
C GLY A 221 3.51 -0.64 11.30
N PHE A 222 3.90 0.29 10.44
CA PHE A 222 4.02 0.04 9.00
C PHE A 222 5.24 0.76 8.46
N VAL A 223 5.79 0.25 7.35
CA VAL A 223 6.85 0.96 6.64
C VAL A 223 6.22 2.02 5.75
N ASP A 224 6.50 3.27 6.06
CA ASP A 224 5.93 4.40 5.35
C ASP A 224 6.78 4.73 4.12
N PRO A 225 6.22 4.60 2.89
CA PRO A 225 6.94 4.99 1.68
C PRO A 225 7.07 6.51 1.52
N ASN A 226 6.34 7.31 2.30
CA ASN A 226 6.41 8.76 2.28
C ASN A 226 7.40 9.30 3.33
N SER A 227 8.04 10.43 3.05
CA SER A 227 8.95 11.12 3.98
C SER A 227 8.35 12.38 4.62
N GLU A 228 7.15 12.81 4.21
CA GLU A 228 6.50 14.01 4.75
C GLU A 228 6.08 13.83 6.21
N GLU A 229 6.26 14.83 7.06
CA GLU A 229 5.98 14.72 8.50
C GLU A 229 4.48 14.56 8.81
N LEU A 230 3.61 15.26 8.07
CA LEU A 230 2.19 15.39 8.43
C LEU A 230 1.28 14.33 7.82
N ASN A 231 1.62 13.81 6.65
CA ASN A 231 0.74 12.92 5.88
C ASN A 231 1.43 11.56 5.69
N PRO A 232 0.94 10.48 6.33
CA PRO A 232 1.46 9.14 6.07
C PRO A 232 1.14 8.67 4.65
N GLY A 233 1.90 7.70 4.17
CA GLY A 233 1.64 7.05 2.90
C GLY A 233 0.31 6.29 2.84
N TRP A 234 -0.14 6.05 1.61
CA TRP A 234 -1.36 5.29 1.28
C TRP A 234 -1.55 3.95 2.02
N PRO A 235 -0.50 3.12 2.27
CA PRO A 235 -0.65 1.82 2.93
C PRO A 235 -1.36 1.85 4.28
N LEU A 236 -1.17 2.93 5.06
CA LEU A 236 -1.78 3.06 6.38
C LEU A 236 -3.31 2.96 6.34
N ARG A 237 -3.93 3.51 5.28
CA ARG A 237 -5.39 3.48 5.13
C ARG A 237 -5.92 2.04 5.07
N ASN A 238 -5.20 1.15 4.39
CA ASN A 238 -5.59 -0.25 4.26
C ASN A 238 -5.31 -1.05 5.55
N LEU A 239 -4.23 -0.72 6.26
CA LEU A 239 -3.96 -1.28 7.58
C LEU A 239 -5.06 -0.94 8.59
N LEU A 240 -5.44 0.33 8.69
CA LEU A 240 -6.50 0.78 9.60
C LEU A 240 -7.85 0.14 9.26
N TYR A 241 -8.15 -0.07 7.98
CA TYR A 241 -9.34 -0.80 7.56
C TYR A 241 -9.30 -2.27 8.03
N LEU A 242 -8.16 -2.96 7.91
CA LEU A 242 -8.01 -4.32 8.46
C LEU A 242 -8.19 -4.33 9.98
N LEU A 243 -7.56 -3.40 10.70
CA LEU A 243 -7.63 -3.36 12.15
C LEU A 243 -9.04 -3.03 12.64
N ALA A 244 -9.76 -2.12 11.97
CA ALA A 244 -11.15 -1.83 12.27
C ALA A 244 -12.05 -3.07 12.14
N HIS A 245 -11.72 -3.98 11.21
CA HIS A 245 -12.44 -5.24 11.06
C HIS A 245 -12.12 -6.25 12.16
N TYR A 246 -10.83 -6.42 12.51
CA TYR A 246 -10.39 -7.47 13.44
C TYR A 246 -10.35 -7.07 14.91
N CYS A 247 -10.22 -5.78 15.22
CA CYS A 247 -10.06 -5.26 16.58
C CYS A 247 -11.02 -4.08 16.84
N PRO A 248 -12.33 -4.19 16.55
CA PRO A 248 -13.24 -3.02 16.56
C PRO A 248 -13.27 -2.30 17.93
N GLU A 249 -13.27 -3.03 19.04
CA GLU A 249 -13.27 -2.44 20.38
C GLU A 249 -12.00 -1.62 20.69
N SER A 250 -10.86 -2.10 20.22
CA SER A 250 -9.56 -1.45 20.43
C SER A 250 -9.35 -0.30 19.45
N MET A 251 -10.06 -0.30 18.31
CA MET A 251 -9.90 0.70 17.26
C MET A 251 -10.90 1.86 17.35
N PHE A 252 -12.17 1.60 17.64
CA PHE A 252 -13.21 2.63 17.66
C PHE A 252 -13.33 3.28 19.04
N GLY A 253 -13.30 4.62 19.06
CA GLY A 253 -13.44 5.39 20.31
C GLY A 253 -12.19 5.46 21.18
N SER A 254 -11.14 4.69 20.86
CA SER A 254 -9.85 4.71 21.55
C SER A 254 -8.77 5.41 20.73
N GLU A 255 -7.73 5.91 21.41
CA GLU A 255 -6.53 6.41 20.75
C GLU A 255 -5.59 5.24 20.42
N ILE A 256 -4.99 5.28 19.23
CA ILE A 256 -4.11 4.24 18.72
C ILE A 256 -2.78 4.89 18.34
N GLU A 257 -1.68 4.33 18.83
CA GLU A 257 -0.34 4.76 18.46
C GLU A 257 0.17 3.96 17.25
N VAL A 258 0.42 4.65 16.14
CA VAL A 258 0.92 4.06 14.89
C VAL A 258 2.32 4.57 14.60
N ILE A 259 3.27 3.66 14.44
CA ILE A 259 4.64 3.94 14.01
C ILE A 259 4.69 3.96 12.47
N CYS A 260 5.01 5.12 11.92
CA CYS A 260 5.44 5.27 10.53
C CYS A 260 6.94 5.01 10.45
N LEU A 261 7.32 3.76 10.21
CA LEU A 261 8.72 3.36 10.15
C LEU A 261 9.35 3.88 8.84
N ARG A 262 10.24 4.85 8.99
CA ARG A 262 11.04 5.49 7.93
C ARG A 262 12.51 5.40 8.34
N LYS A 263 13.35 6.32 7.88
CA LYS A 263 14.76 6.43 8.28
C LYS A 263 14.83 6.68 9.79
N LEU A 264 15.96 6.39 10.42
CA LEU A 264 16.11 6.50 11.89
C LEU A 264 15.73 7.90 12.40
N GLU A 265 16.09 8.93 11.64
CA GLU A 265 15.85 10.34 11.98
C GLU A 265 14.44 10.83 11.60
N SER A 266 13.81 10.20 10.61
CA SER A 266 12.53 10.67 10.05
C SER A 266 11.32 9.84 10.45
N SER A 267 11.51 8.75 11.19
CA SER A 267 10.41 7.92 11.70
C SER A 267 9.58 8.68 12.71
N ILE A 268 8.26 8.58 12.60
CA ILE A 268 7.31 9.29 13.44
C ILE A 268 6.28 8.33 14.03
N VAL A 269 5.65 8.77 15.12
CA VAL A 269 4.52 8.11 15.74
C VAL A 269 3.31 9.03 15.63
N LEU A 270 2.21 8.47 15.12
CA LEU A 270 0.92 9.12 14.97
C LEU A 270 -0.02 8.62 16.06
N THR A 271 -0.68 9.53 16.76
CA THR A 271 -1.80 9.17 17.64
C THR A 271 -3.11 9.42 16.90
N LEU A 272 -3.81 8.33 16.61
CA LEU A 272 -4.97 8.32 15.73
C LEU A 272 -6.24 7.89 16.48
N GLN A 273 -7.37 8.42 16.08
CA GLN A 273 -8.68 7.94 16.50
C GLN A 273 -9.53 7.63 15.27
N LEU A 274 -10.09 6.41 15.23
CA LEU A 274 -11.01 6.01 14.18
C LEU A 274 -12.43 6.37 14.60
N SER A 275 -13.16 6.99 13.67
CA SER A 275 -14.61 7.14 13.78
C SER A 275 -15.29 6.13 12.87
N ASP A 276 -16.29 5.44 13.41
CA ASP A 276 -17.15 4.59 12.62
C ASP A 276 -18.08 5.47 11.79
N ASN A 277 -18.23 5.14 10.51
CA ASN A 277 -19.29 5.68 9.69
C ASN A 277 -20.29 4.55 9.51
N VAL A 278 -21.16 4.38 10.52
CA VAL A 278 -22.28 3.42 10.51
C VAL A 278 -23.31 3.92 9.49
N GLY A 279 -23.03 3.67 8.21
CA GLY A 279 -23.98 3.76 7.13
C GLY A 279 -24.00 2.43 6.42
N ASP A 280 -25.18 1.80 6.36
CA ASP A 280 -25.50 0.54 5.69
C ASP A 280 -25.39 0.65 4.15
N GLN A 281 -24.37 1.35 3.65
CA GLN A 281 -24.10 1.51 2.24
C GLN A 281 -23.10 0.45 1.78
N SER A 282 -23.37 -0.09 0.58
CA SER A 282 -22.43 -0.92 -0.16
C SER A 282 -21.03 -0.31 -0.11
N GLU A 283 -20.03 -1.12 0.22
CA GLU A 283 -18.66 -0.66 0.35
C GLU A 283 -18.13 -0.08 -0.97
N LYS A 284 -17.59 1.13 -0.92
CA LYS A 284 -17.00 1.81 -2.08
C LYS A 284 -15.50 1.90 -1.94
N PHE A 285 -14.81 1.71 -3.06
CA PHE A 285 -13.35 1.80 -3.14
C PHE A 285 -12.93 2.99 -3.99
N VAL A 286 -11.76 3.55 -3.64
CA VAL A 286 -11.07 4.60 -4.41
C VAL A 286 -9.64 4.15 -4.69
N GLY A 287 -8.91 4.87 -5.55
CA GLY A 287 -7.50 4.57 -5.75
C GLY A 287 -6.92 4.89 -7.12
N TRP A 288 -7.73 5.32 -8.09
CA TRP A 288 -7.20 5.70 -9.41
C TRP A 288 -6.16 6.81 -9.30
N GLU A 289 -5.02 6.59 -9.93
CA GLU A 289 -3.90 7.53 -9.91
C GLU A 289 -4.24 8.79 -10.74
N LYS A 290 -3.72 9.94 -10.33
CA LYS A 290 -3.76 11.15 -11.16
C LYS A 290 -2.62 11.12 -12.18
N ASN A 291 -2.87 11.64 -13.37
CA ASN A 291 -1.82 11.85 -14.37
C ASN A 291 -0.90 13.03 -13.99
N GLN A 292 0.12 13.27 -14.81
CA GLN A 292 1.09 14.36 -14.62
C GLN A 292 0.46 15.77 -14.57
N ARG A 293 -0.79 15.93 -15.05
CA ARG A 293 -1.55 17.19 -15.00
C ARG A 293 -2.46 17.29 -13.76
N GLY A 294 -2.36 16.36 -12.82
CA GLY A 294 -3.19 16.31 -11.61
C GLY A 294 -4.64 15.89 -11.85
N LYS A 295 -4.98 15.38 -13.04
CA LYS A 295 -6.34 14.92 -13.40
C LYS A 295 -6.44 13.40 -13.35
N PHE A 296 -7.62 12.88 -13.05
CA PHE A 296 -7.88 11.44 -13.17
C PHE A 296 -7.94 11.07 -14.65
N GLY A 297 -6.96 10.27 -15.08
CA GLY A 297 -6.88 9.78 -16.45
C GLY A 297 -5.61 8.98 -16.69
N PRO A 298 -5.55 8.24 -17.81
CA PRO A 298 -4.40 7.43 -18.14
C PRO A 298 -3.15 8.27 -18.40
N LYS A 299 -2.00 7.65 -18.18
CA LYS A 299 -0.69 8.11 -18.61
C LYS A 299 -0.35 7.50 -19.98
N PHE A 300 0.61 8.11 -20.65
CA PHE A 300 1.12 7.69 -21.95
C PHE A 300 2.65 7.65 -21.92
N VAL A 301 3.24 6.67 -22.57
CA VAL A 301 4.68 6.61 -22.84
C VAL A 301 4.92 6.16 -24.28
N ASP A 302 5.84 6.83 -24.96
CA ASP A 302 6.36 6.48 -26.27
C ASP A 302 7.75 5.87 -26.07
N LEU A 303 7.90 4.62 -26.47
CA LEU A 303 9.17 3.89 -26.37
C LEU A 303 9.73 3.53 -27.74
N SER A 304 9.23 4.15 -28.81
CA SER A 304 9.68 3.86 -30.18
C SER A 304 11.18 4.05 -30.38
N GLU A 305 11.82 5.00 -29.69
CA GLU A 305 13.27 5.21 -29.80
C GLU A 305 14.12 4.15 -29.08
N THR A 306 13.53 3.40 -28.15
CA THR A 306 14.26 2.44 -27.30
C THR A 306 13.90 0.99 -27.58
N MET A 307 12.73 0.75 -28.19
CA MET A 307 12.19 -0.59 -28.44
C MET A 307 12.06 -0.95 -29.92
N ASP A 308 12.07 0.03 -30.84
CA ASP A 308 11.95 -0.25 -32.28
C ASP A 308 13.28 -0.76 -32.83
N PRO A 309 13.37 -2.03 -33.29
CA PRO A 309 14.62 -2.58 -33.81
C PRO A 309 15.03 -2.01 -35.18
N ILE A 310 14.16 -1.21 -35.83
CA ILE A 310 14.39 -0.65 -37.17
C ILE A 310 14.91 0.80 -37.10
N LYS A 311 14.72 1.49 -35.98
CA LYS A 311 15.33 2.81 -35.72
C LYS A 311 16.73 2.69 -35.18
#